data_AF-A0A086A7Y2-F1
#
_entry.id   AF-A0A086A7Y2-F1
#
_cell.length_a   1.000
_cell.length_b   1.000
_cell.length_c   1.000
_cell.angle_alpha   90.00
_cell.angle_beta   90.00
_cell.angle_gamma   90.00
#
_symmetry.space_group_name_H-M   'P 1'
#
loop_
_entity.id
_entity.type
_entity.pdbx_description
1 polymer ?
#
loop_
_entity_poly.entity_id
_entity_poly.type
_entity_poly.pdbx_seq_one_letter_code
_entity_poly.pdbx_strand_id
1 'polypeptide(L)'
;MIGTWKGKYKYNMNQNSEFNNKEVEFILEIKEFDGEKFIGTVQDIDENYGTKGLGTIEGKLSGNHIEFVKQMPIKTMLLKNNRKKIEDEKKKHNPILYSGVLNSSNSCLGNWKIKGGISFIQKLLYISFGTKGTWEMIKT
;
A
#
# COMPACT_ATOMS: atom_id res chain seq x y z
N MET A 1 -5.89 -17.82 6.38
CA MET A 1 -5.12 -16.59 6.08
C MET A 1 -3.65 -16.83 5.81
N ILE A 2 -2.93 -17.60 6.65
CA ILE A 2 -1.49 -17.92 6.46
C ILE A 2 -1.20 -18.38 5.03
N GLY A 3 -0.10 -17.87 4.47
CA GLY A 3 0.40 -18.19 3.13
C GLY A 3 0.68 -16.94 2.30
N THR A 4 0.95 -17.18 1.02
CA THR A 4 1.28 -16.15 0.04
C THR A 4 0.03 -15.68 -0.67
N TRP A 5 -0.05 -14.37 -0.88
CA TRP A 5 -1.11 -13.68 -1.57
C TRP A 5 -0.48 -12.81 -2.65
N LYS A 6 -0.99 -12.94 -3.88
CA LYS A 6 -0.63 -12.06 -4.99
C LYS A 6 -1.74 -11.05 -5.16
N GLY A 7 -1.39 -9.77 -5.19
CA GLY A 7 -2.37 -8.72 -5.33
C GLY A 7 -1.90 -7.62 -6.25
N LYS A 8 -2.82 -6.73 -6.53
CA LYS A 8 -2.55 -5.47 -7.22
C LYS A 8 -3.37 -4.36 -6.61
N TYR A 9 -2.80 -3.15 -6.62
CA TYR A 9 -3.52 -1.95 -6.23
C TYR A 9 -3.48 -0.93 -7.35
N LYS A 10 -4.53 -0.11 -7.42
CA LYS A 10 -4.71 0.90 -8.46
C LYS A 10 -4.87 2.27 -7.82
N TYR A 11 -4.18 3.27 -8.35
CA TYR A 11 -4.32 4.65 -7.91
C TYR A 11 -5.62 5.27 -8.44
N ASN A 12 -6.33 5.99 -7.57
CA ASN A 12 -7.44 6.86 -7.93
C ASN A 12 -7.01 8.32 -7.77
N MET A 13 -6.41 8.87 -8.83
CA MET A 13 -5.88 10.23 -8.88
C MET A 13 -6.65 11.09 -9.90
N ASN A 14 -6.33 12.38 -9.96
CA ASN A 14 -6.86 13.24 -11.01
C ASN A 14 -6.47 12.72 -12.42
N GLN A 15 -7.31 12.95 -13.42
CA GLN A 15 -7.12 12.40 -14.77
C GLN A 15 -5.79 12.80 -15.43
N ASN A 16 -5.23 13.95 -15.03
CA ASN A 16 -3.97 14.47 -15.57
C ASN A 16 -2.72 13.86 -14.91
N SER A 17 -2.86 13.01 -13.90
CA SER A 17 -1.73 12.31 -13.27
C SER A 17 -1.35 11.07 -14.07
N GLU A 18 -0.06 10.87 -14.30
CA GLU A 18 0.47 9.64 -14.91
C GLU A 18 0.22 8.39 -14.06
N PHE A 19 0.01 8.57 -12.76
CA PHE A 19 -0.33 7.49 -11.82
C PHE A 19 -1.80 7.10 -11.93
N ASN A 20 -2.65 7.94 -12.52
CA ASN A 20 -4.07 7.63 -12.60
C ASN A 20 -4.28 6.32 -13.37
N ASN A 21 -5.09 5.44 -12.79
CA ASN A 21 -5.35 4.10 -13.31
C ASN A 21 -4.14 3.15 -13.43
N LYS A 22 -2.95 3.53 -12.94
CA LYS A 22 -1.81 2.60 -12.89
C LYS A 22 -2.04 1.54 -11.84
N GLU A 23 -1.77 0.31 -12.22
CA GLU A 23 -1.81 -0.87 -11.36
C GLU A 23 -0.39 -1.22 -10.92
N VAL A 24 -0.24 -1.55 -9.65
CA VAL A 24 1.02 -2.01 -9.07
C VAL A 24 0.78 -3.37 -8.44
N GLU A 25 1.52 -4.35 -8.93
CA GLU A 25 1.51 -5.69 -8.36
C GLU A 25 2.31 -5.74 -7.06
N PHE A 26 1.86 -6.58 -6.14
CA PHE A 26 2.54 -6.86 -4.89
C PHE A 26 2.41 -8.32 -4.49
N ILE A 27 3.38 -8.80 -3.72
CA ILE A 27 3.36 -10.09 -3.06
C ILE A 27 3.29 -9.85 -1.56
N LEU A 28 2.34 -10.50 -0.91
CA LEU A 28 2.09 -10.42 0.52
C LEU A 28 2.22 -11.82 1.12
N GLU A 29 2.98 -11.98 2.18
CA GLU A 29 3.16 -13.23 2.90
C GLU A 29 2.62 -13.07 4.32
N ILE A 30 1.54 -13.77 4.66
CA ILE A 30 1.00 -13.81 6.02
C ILE A 30 1.70 -14.94 6.77
N LYS A 31 2.45 -14.57 7.81
CA LYS A 31 3.28 -15.49 8.61
C LYS A 31 2.56 -15.98 9.85
N GLU A 32 1.77 -15.12 10.47
CA GLU A 32 1.03 -15.44 11.69
C GLU A 32 -0.43 -15.02 11.55
N PHE A 33 -1.33 -15.81 12.14
CA PHE A 33 -2.76 -15.52 12.21
C PHE A 33 -3.37 -16.23 13.42
N ASP A 34 -3.99 -15.48 14.33
CA ASP A 34 -4.58 -16.02 15.57
C ASP A 34 -6.10 -16.28 15.46
N GLY A 35 -6.68 -16.10 14.26
CA GLY A 35 -8.11 -16.17 14.01
C GLY A 35 -8.76 -14.80 13.82
N GLU A 36 -8.14 -13.74 14.32
CA GLU A 36 -8.59 -12.35 14.15
C GLU A 36 -7.46 -11.48 13.57
N LYS A 37 -6.28 -11.47 14.19
CA LYS A 37 -5.14 -10.64 13.81
C LYS A 37 -4.14 -11.43 12.98
N PHE A 38 -3.51 -10.74 12.03
CA PHE A 38 -2.44 -11.29 11.22
C PHE A 38 -1.26 -10.34 11.08
N ILE A 39 -0.08 -10.91 10.94
CA ILE A 39 1.14 -10.18 10.60
C ILE A 39 1.90 -10.87 9.48
N GLY A 40 2.72 -10.10 8.78
CA GLY A 40 3.40 -10.60 7.59
C GLY A 40 4.30 -9.57 6.91
N THR A 41 4.71 -9.90 5.70
CA THR A 41 5.56 -9.06 4.86
C THR A 41 4.88 -8.74 3.53
N VAL A 42 5.30 -7.64 2.91
CA VAL A 42 4.78 -7.23 1.60
C VAL A 42 5.88 -6.58 0.76
N GLN A 43 5.87 -6.86 -0.54
CA GLN A 43 6.80 -6.26 -1.50
C GLN A 43 6.04 -5.85 -2.75
N ASP A 44 6.23 -4.60 -3.18
CA ASP A 44 5.75 -4.15 -4.50
C ASP A 44 6.72 -4.62 -5.58
N ILE A 45 6.17 -5.12 -6.69
CA ILE A 45 6.95 -5.68 -7.80
C ILE A 45 7.34 -4.59 -8.80
N ASP A 46 6.53 -3.53 -8.92
CA ASP A 46 6.79 -2.40 -9.80
C ASP A 46 7.62 -1.33 -9.09
N GLU A 47 8.87 -1.12 -9.50
CA GLU A 47 9.74 -0.11 -8.90
C GLU A 47 9.41 1.33 -9.32
N ASN A 48 8.75 1.51 -10.47
CA ASN A 48 8.41 2.81 -11.02
C ASN A 48 7.20 3.41 -10.32
N TYR A 49 6.19 2.60 -10.04
CA TYR A 49 4.91 3.05 -9.47
C TYR A 49 4.64 2.53 -8.05
N GLY A 50 5.36 1.49 -7.61
CA GLY A 50 5.29 0.92 -6.27
C GLY A 50 6.21 1.60 -5.25
N THR A 51 6.18 1.13 -4.02
CA THR A 51 7.12 1.55 -2.97
C THR A 51 8.20 0.49 -2.79
N LYS A 52 9.46 0.91 -2.82
CA LYS A 52 10.59 -0.03 -2.76
C LYS A 52 10.78 -0.65 -1.38
N GLY A 53 11.41 -1.83 -1.41
CA GLY A 53 11.84 -2.58 -0.23
C GLY A 53 10.79 -3.55 0.31
N LEU A 54 11.22 -4.38 1.25
CA LEU A 54 10.35 -5.32 1.96
C LEU A 54 9.66 -4.60 3.11
N GLY A 55 8.35 -4.40 3.00
CA GLY A 55 7.51 -3.84 4.04
C GLY A 55 6.94 -4.89 4.98
N THR A 56 6.33 -4.41 6.05
CA THR A 56 5.54 -5.23 6.98
C THR A 56 4.05 -4.94 6.82
N ILE A 57 3.24 -5.93 7.18
CA ILE A 57 1.79 -5.76 7.32
C ILE A 57 1.36 -6.20 8.71
N GLU A 58 0.41 -5.46 9.27
CA GLU A 58 -0.32 -5.82 10.49
C GLU A 58 -1.80 -5.54 10.24
N GLY A 59 -2.64 -6.54 10.49
CA GLY A 59 -4.05 -6.44 10.16
C GLY A 59 -4.95 -7.30 11.01
N LYS A 60 -6.25 -7.21 10.70
CA LYS A 60 -7.32 -7.97 11.32
C LYS A 60 -8.36 -8.41 10.30
N LEU A 61 -9.00 -9.54 10.57
CA LEU A 61 -10.13 -10.11 9.85
C LEU A 61 -11.29 -10.24 10.85
N SER A 62 -12.38 -9.52 10.59
CA SER A 62 -13.60 -9.56 11.39
C SER A 62 -14.76 -10.02 10.51
N GLY A 63 -15.13 -11.30 10.62
CA GLY A 63 -16.06 -11.93 9.67
C GLY A 63 -15.47 -11.94 8.26
N ASN A 64 -16.13 -11.28 7.31
CA ASN A 64 -15.64 -11.10 5.95
C ASN A 64 -14.90 -9.77 5.73
N HIS A 65 -14.73 -8.93 6.75
CA HIS A 65 -14.07 -7.64 6.61
C HIS A 65 -12.58 -7.75 6.96
N ILE A 66 -11.72 -7.28 6.06
CA ILE A 66 -10.26 -7.29 6.23
C ILE A 66 -9.74 -5.85 6.30
N GLU A 67 -8.92 -5.55 7.30
CA GLU A 67 -8.23 -4.28 7.43
C GLU A 67 -6.76 -4.55 7.75
N PHE A 68 -5.84 -3.82 7.12
CA PHE A 68 -4.43 -3.91 7.46
C PHE A 68 -3.67 -2.63 7.17
N VAL A 69 -2.56 -2.46 7.88
CA VAL A 69 -1.62 -1.37 7.68
C VAL A 69 -0.40 -1.95 6.99
N LYS A 70 -0.07 -1.40 5.81
CA LYS A 70 1.18 -1.66 5.11
C LYS A 70 2.20 -0.60 5.48
N GLN A 71 3.35 -1.04 5.98
CA GLN A 71 4.43 -0.18 6.42
C GLN A 71 5.67 -0.46 5.58
N MET A 72 6.00 0.47 4.68
CA MET A 72 7.15 0.34 3.79
C MET A 72 8.41 1.00 4.39
N PRO A 73 9.61 0.44 4.12
CA PRO A 73 10.85 0.88 4.74
C PRO A 73 11.36 2.20 4.15
N ILE A 74 11.04 2.49 2.88
CA ILE A 74 11.53 3.66 2.16
C ILE A 74 10.37 4.63 1.94
N LYS A 75 10.55 5.88 2.38
CA LYS A 75 9.57 6.93 2.18
C LYS A 75 9.53 7.32 0.72
N THR A 76 8.34 7.26 0.14
CA THR A 76 8.06 7.62 -1.25
C THR A 76 7.07 8.77 -1.26
N MET A 77 7.34 9.78 -2.09
CA MET A 77 6.43 10.91 -2.30
C MET A 77 6.21 11.13 -3.78
N LEU A 78 4.94 11.35 -4.14
CA LEU A 78 4.55 11.74 -5.48
C LEU A 78 4.35 13.26 -5.52
N LEU A 79 5.15 13.95 -6.34
CA LEU A 79 5.02 15.40 -6.51
C LEU A 79 4.03 15.73 -7.63
N LYS A 80 3.00 16.53 -7.28
CA LYS A 80 1.87 16.90 -8.14
C LYS A 80 2.26 17.54 -9.48
N ASN A 81 3.41 18.21 -9.55
CA ASN A 81 3.84 18.97 -10.73
C ASN A 81 4.95 18.31 -11.56
N ASN A 82 5.53 17.20 -11.11
CA ASN A 82 6.80 16.75 -11.69
C ASN A 82 6.87 15.29 -12.14
N ARG A 83 5.77 14.54 -12.23
CA ARG A 83 5.79 13.13 -12.71
C ARG A 83 6.94 12.29 -12.12
N LYS A 84 7.36 12.64 -10.91
CA LYS A 84 8.63 12.21 -10.34
C LYS A 84 8.36 11.75 -8.94
N LYS A 85 8.63 10.47 -8.75
CA LYS A 85 8.73 9.78 -7.48
C LYS A 85 10.01 10.27 -6.78
N ILE A 86 9.87 10.74 -5.55
CA ILE A 86 11.01 11.04 -4.67
C ILE A 86 11.07 9.96 -3.59
N GLU A 87 12.26 9.43 -3.38
CA GLU A 87 12.54 8.43 -2.35
C GLU A 87 13.49 9.02 -1.30
N ASP A 88 13.21 8.77 -0.02
CA ASP A 88 14.09 9.07 1.11
C ASP A 88 14.35 7.77 1.86
N GLU A 89 15.48 7.13 1.54
CA GLU A 89 15.90 5.84 2.11
C GLU A 89 16.16 5.90 3.63
N LYS A 90 16.31 7.10 4.20
CA LYS A 90 16.57 7.28 5.63
C LYS A 90 15.28 7.32 6.45
N LYS A 91 14.11 7.35 5.81
CA LYS A 91 12.82 7.47 6.47
C LYS A 91 11.86 6.38 6.02
N LYS A 92 11.04 5.90 6.94
CA LYS A 92 9.92 5.01 6.63
C LYS A 92 8.81 5.75 5.88
N HIS A 93 8.12 5.02 4.99
CA HIS A 93 6.93 5.53 4.33
C HIS A 93 5.82 5.82 5.35
N ASN A 94 4.93 6.76 5.04
CA ASN A 94 3.70 6.91 5.81
C ASN A 94 2.90 5.60 5.77
N PRO A 95 2.25 5.19 6.88
CA PRO A 95 1.41 4.01 6.89
C PRO A 95 0.35 4.05 5.77
N ILE A 96 0.23 2.95 5.02
CA ILE A 96 -0.77 2.77 3.97
C ILE A 96 -1.89 1.92 4.55
N LEU A 97 -3.09 2.46 4.62
CA LEU A 97 -4.25 1.82 5.24
C LEU A 97 -5.05 1.09 4.17
N TYR A 98 -5.25 -0.21 4.34
CA TYR A 98 -6.06 -1.07 3.49
C TYR A 98 -7.31 -1.50 4.25
N SER A 99 -8.44 -1.48 3.57
CA SER A 99 -9.73 -1.95 4.07
C SER A 99 -10.48 -2.61 2.92
N GLY A 100 -11.11 -3.76 3.16
CA GLY A 100 -11.79 -4.51 2.11
C GLY A 100 -12.66 -5.62 2.65
N VAL A 101 -13.10 -6.46 1.72
CA VAL A 101 -13.93 -7.63 1.98
C VAL A 101 -13.30 -8.88 1.38
N LEU A 102 -13.44 -9.98 2.10
CA LEU A 102 -13.13 -11.33 1.67
C LEU A 102 -14.36 -11.87 0.92
N ASN A 103 -14.26 -11.98 -0.40
CA ASN A 103 -15.37 -12.43 -1.26
C ASN A 103 -15.53 -13.95 -1.26
N SER A 104 -14.41 -14.64 -1.12
CA SER A 104 -14.28 -16.09 -0.99
C SER A 104 -13.08 -16.40 -0.13
N SER A 105 -12.89 -17.65 0.29
CA SER A 105 -11.77 -18.08 1.14
C SER A 105 -10.38 -17.67 0.61
N ASN A 106 -10.28 -17.38 -0.71
CA ASN A 106 -9.02 -17.12 -1.40
C ASN A 106 -8.97 -15.77 -2.14
N SER A 107 -9.95 -14.87 -2.00
CA SER A 107 -9.88 -13.55 -2.66
C SER A 107 -10.42 -12.41 -1.81
N CYS A 108 -9.68 -11.30 -1.83
CA CYS A 108 -10.07 -10.05 -1.18
C CYS A 108 -10.07 -8.90 -2.18
N LEU A 109 -10.94 -7.91 -1.96
CA LEU A 109 -10.88 -6.64 -2.66
C LEU A 109 -11.27 -5.48 -1.74
N GLY A 110 -10.86 -4.27 -2.09
CA GLY A 110 -11.23 -3.12 -1.29
C GLY A 110 -10.58 -1.82 -1.72
N ASN A 111 -10.42 -0.94 -0.74
CA ASN A 111 -9.83 0.39 -0.89
C ASN A 111 -8.56 0.50 -0.06
N TRP A 112 -7.64 1.34 -0.52
CA TRP A 112 -6.46 1.74 0.23
C TRP A 112 -6.36 3.25 0.28
N LYS A 113 -5.69 3.78 1.30
CA LYS A 113 -5.40 5.22 1.44
C LYS A 113 -4.12 5.51 2.19
N ILE A 114 -3.47 6.60 1.83
CA ILE A 114 -2.36 7.23 2.53
C ILE A 114 -2.85 8.58 3.04
N LYS A 115 -2.64 8.86 4.32
CA LYS A 115 -2.93 10.19 4.87
C LYS A 115 -1.90 11.19 4.34
N GLY A 116 -2.41 12.31 3.80
CA GLY A 116 -1.58 13.46 3.46
C GLY A 116 -0.98 14.10 4.71
N GLY A 117 0.02 14.95 4.51
CA GLY A 117 0.68 15.63 5.61
C GLY A 117 1.74 16.62 5.14
N ILE A 118 2.43 17.18 6.11
CA ILE A 118 3.50 18.16 5.89
C ILE A 118 4.82 17.46 6.21
N SER A 119 5.81 17.60 5.34
CA SER A 119 7.15 17.06 5.63
C SER A 119 8.26 17.94 5.08
N PHE A 120 9.40 17.95 5.79
CA PHE A 120 10.61 18.61 5.35
C PHE A 120 11.57 17.59 4.74
N ILE A 121 12.01 17.84 3.50
CA ILE A 121 13.06 17.08 2.82
C ILE A 121 14.11 18.10 2.34
N GLN A 122 15.38 17.88 2.70
CA GLN A 122 16.48 18.81 2.37
C GLN A 122 16.20 20.29 2.74
N LYS A 123 15.59 20.52 3.91
CA LYS A 123 15.14 21.83 4.41
C LYS A 123 14.04 22.52 3.57
N LEU A 124 13.50 21.88 2.54
CA LEU A 124 12.35 22.37 1.78
C LEU A 124 11.05 21.77 2.32
N LEU A 125 10.01 22.60 2.44
CA LEU A 125 8.68 22.20 2.87
C LEU A 125 7.91 21.54 1.72
N TYR A 126 7.43 20.32 1.94
CA TYR A 126 6.59 19.59 1.00
C TYR A 126 5.26 19.24 1.64
N ILE A 127 4.18 19.59 0.93
CA ILE A 127 2.81 19.20 1.28
C ILE A 127 2.46 17.96 0.45
N SER A 128 2.19 16.83 1.11
CA SER A 128 1.62 15.66 0.46
C SER A 128 0.10 15.70 0.57
N PHE A 129 -0.57 15.62 -0.56
CA PHE A 129 -2.01 15.37 -0.60
C PHE A 129 -2.25 13.88 -0.37
N GLY A 130 -3.25 13.54 0.43
CA GLY A 130 -3.60 12.14 0.66
C GLY A 130 -3.94 11.45 -0.66
N THR A 131 -3.48 10.20 -0.80
CA THR A 131 -3.73 9.37 -1.99
C THR A 131 -4.60 8.19 -1.60
N LYS A 132 -5.40 7.71 -2.54
CA LYS A 132 -6.31 6.59 -2.32
C LYS A 132 -6.45 5.78 -3.60
N GLY A 133 -7.05 4.62 -3.47
CA GLY A 133 -7.28 3.74 -4.60
C GLY A 133 -8.00 2.47 -4.22
N THR A 134 -8.05 1.53 -5.16
CA THR A 134 -8.62 0.20 -4.97
C THR A 134 -7.53 -0.86 -4.97
N TRP A 135 -7.83 -2.03 -4.44
CA TRP A 135 -6.92 -3.18 -4.48
C TRP A 135 -7.71 -4.48 -4.54
N GLU A 136 -7.04 -5.51 -5.01
CA GLU A 136 -7.49 -6.89 -4.96
C GLU A 136 -6.30 -7.83 -4.73
N MET A 137 -6.56 -8.99 -4.12
CA MET A 137 -5.54 -10.04 -3.98
C MET A 137 -6.18 -11.42 -3.93
N ILE A 138 -5.39 -12.40 -4.38
CA ILE A 138 -5.76 -13.81 -4.44
C ILE A 138 -4.69 -14.64 -3.73
N LYS A 139 -5.13 -15.63 -2.95
CA LYS A 139 -4.25 -16.58 -2.27
C LYS A 139 -3.65 -17.55 -3.28
N THR A 140 -2.34 -17.78 -3.22
CA THR A 140 -1.61 -18.72 -4.08
C THR A 140 -1.23 -19.99 -3.36
#